data_AF-A0A1I3PY56-F1
#
_entry.id   AF-A0A1I3PY56-F1
#
_cell.length_a   1.000
_cell.length_b   1.000
_cell.length_c   1.000
_cell.angle_alpha   90.00
_cell.angle_beta   90.00
_cell.angle_gamma   90.00
#
_symmetry.space_group_name_H-M   'P 1'
#
loop_
_entity.id
_entity.type
_entity.pdbx_description
1 polymer ?
#
loop_
_entity_poly.entity_id
_entity_poly.type
_entity_poly.pdbx_seq_one_letter_code
_entity_poly.pdbx_strand_id
1 'polypeptide(L)' 'MPKAKQPLPLLTIRRIAGLTGQPVSRLRHLLDEHPEIQPAAVADGRSVYDRDAFLRVLSLVDQHEAAEAAR' A
#
# COMPACT_ATOMS: atom_id res chain seq x y z
N MET A 1 5.77 22.97 -23.05
CA MET A 1 4.77 21.88 -22.93
C MET A 1 4.65 21.51 -21.46
N PRO A 2 3.47 21.55 -20.83
CA PRO A 2 3.34 21.05 -19.47
C PRO A 2 3.67 19.55 -19.51
N LYS A 3 4.70 19.12 -18.76
CA LYS A 3 4.94 17.69 -18.52
C LYS A 3 3.62 17.14 -17.97
N ALA A 4 2.98 16.25 -18.71
CA ALA A 4 1.85 15.49 -18.19
C ALA A 4 2.33 14.90 -16.86
N LYS A 5 1.72 15.32 -15.75
CA LYS A 5 1.90 14.66 -14.45
C LYS A 5 1.44 13.25 -14.72
N GLN A 6 2.37 12.32 -14.98
CA GLN A 6 2.02 10.93 -15.20
C GLN A 6 1.19 10.51 -13.99
N PRO A 7 -0.08 10.11 -14.19
CA PRO A 7 -0.86 9.60 -13.07
C PRO A 7 -0.08 8.41 -12.54
N LEU A 8 0.26 8.47 -11.25
CA LEU A 8 0.95 7.36 -10.61
C LEU A 8 0.08 6.11 -10.75
N PRO A 9 0.69 4.97 -11.09
CA PRO A 9 -0.08 3.77 -11.35
C PRO A 9 -0.84 3.37 -10.09
N LEU A 10 -2.14 3.09 -10.25
CA LEU A 10 -2.91 2.44 -9.19
C LEU A 10 -2.30 1.06 -8.94
N LEU A 11 -2.06 0.74 -7.67
CA LEU A 11 -1.34 -0.46 -7.25
C LEU A 11 -2.32 -1.44 -6.65
N THR A 12 -2.27 -2.71 -7.08
CA THR A 12 -2.95 -3.78 -6.34
C THR A 12 -2.17 -4.10 -5.07
N ILE A 13 -2.82 -4.69 -4.06
CA ILE A 13 -2.13 -5.15 -2.84
C ILE A 13 -0.97 -6.11 -3.14
N ARG A 14 -1.09 -6.93 -4.20
CA ARG A 14 -0.02 -7.81 -4.66
C ARG A 14 1.18 -7.04 -5.21
N ARG A 15 0.93 -5.90 -5.87
CA ARG A 15 2.00 -5.01 -6.34
C ARG A 15 2.67 -4.30 -5.17
N ILE A 16 1.90 -3.84 -4.18
CA ILE A 16 2.43 -3.24 -2.94
C ILE A 16 3.32 -4.24 -2.21
N ALA A 17 2.87 -5.49 -2.04
CA ALA A 17 3.67 -6.58 -1.46
C ALA A 17 5.02 -6.75 -2.16
N GLY A 18 5.04 -6.73 -3.49
CA GLY A 18 6.28 -6.84 -4.25
C GLY A 18 7.21 -5.62 -4.11
N LEU A 19 6.67 -4.44 -3.79
CA LEU A 19 7.45 -3.22 -3.59
C LEU A 19 7.98 -3.09 -2.17
N THR A 20 7.22 -3.56 -1.18
CA THR A 20 7.61 -3.50 0.24
C THR A 20 8.35 -4.75 0.72
N GLY A 21 8.40 -5.82 -0.08
CA GLY A 21 8.94 -7.11 0.34
C GLY A 21 8.06 -7.87 1.36
N GLN A 22 6.85 -7.38 1.63
CA GLN A 22 5.95 -7.94 2.64
C GLN A 22 5.01 -9.00 2.07
N PRO A 23 4.65 -10.04 2.83
CA PRO A 23 3.58 -10.95 2.45
C PRO A 23 2.23 -10.23 2.28
N VAL A 24 1.44 -10.65 1.28
CA VAL A 24 0.09 -10.06 1.03
C VAL A 24 -0.83 -10.21 2.24
N SER A 25 -0.73 -11.31 3.00
CA SER A 25 -1.51 -11.52 4.22
C SER A 25 -1.20 -10.48 5.29
N ARG A 26 0.08 -10.14 5.48
CA ARG A 26 0.53 -9.11 6.43
C ARG A 26 0.04 -7.73 6.02
N LEU A 27 0.14 -7.40 4.73
CA LEU A 27 -0.41 -6.14 4.22
C LEU A 27 -1.94 -6.06 4.37
N ARG A 28 -2.66 -7.17 4.20
CA ARG A 28 -4.11 -7.21 4.44
C ARG A 28 -4.44 -6.98 5.90
N HIS A 29 -3.71 -7.62 6.80
CA HIS A 29 -3.86 -7.40 8.24
C HIS A 29 -3.62 -5.92 8.62
N LEU A 30 -2.54 -5.31 8.11
CA LEU A 30 -2.29 -3.88 8.32
C LEU A 30 -3.44 -3.01 7.80
N LEU A 31 -4.01 -3.32 6.64
CA LEU A 31 -5.15 -2.56 6.10
C LEU A 31 -6.45 -2.81 6.89
N ASP A 32 -6.62 -4.00 7.47
CA ASP A 32 -7.75 -4.30 8.34
C ASP A 32 -7.66 -3.54 9.67
N GLU A 33 -6.44 -3.33 10.20
CA GLU A 33 -6.17 -2.50 11.38
C GLU A 33 -6.24 -1.00 11.10
N HIS A 34 -6.02 -0.59 9.85
CA HIS A 34 -5.99 0.80 9.39
C HIS A 34 -7.07 1.09 8.33
N PRO A 35 -8.37 1.11 8.72
CA PRO A 35 -9.49 1.31 7.81
C PRO A 35 -9.51 2.69 7.13
N GLU A 36 -8.70 3.65 7.59
CA GLU A 36 -8.47 4.93 6.94
C GLU A 36 -7.71 4.82 5.61
N ILE A 37 -7.05 3.68 5.34
CA ILE A 37 -6.36 3.40 4.08
C ILE A 37 -7.29 2.62 3.15
N GLN A 38 -8.21 3.35 2.53
CA GLN A 38 -9.20 2.77 1.62
C GLN A 38 -8.63 2.62 0.20
N PRO A 39 -9.08 1.61 -0.57
CA PRO A 39 -8.76 1.53 -1.98
C PRO A 39 -9.37 2.70 -2.75
N ALA A 40 -8.61 3.21 -3.72
CA ALA A 40 -9.07 4.30 -4.58
C ALA A 40 -10.14 3.81 -5.59
N ALA A 41 -10.06 2.54 -6.00
CA ALA A 41 -11.04 1.90 -6.88
C ALA A 41 -11.00 0.38 -6.78
N VAL A 42 -11.91 -0.27 -7.49
CA VAL A 42 -11.88 -1.71 -7.77
C VAL A 42 -11.71 -1.90 -9.28
N ALA A 43 -10.65 -2.60 -9.68
CA ALA A 43 -10.36 -2.93 -11.08
C ALA A 43 -10.26 -4.45 -11.23
N ASP A 44 -11.02 -5.03 -12.17
CA ASP A 44 -11.09 -6.49 -12.40
C ASP A 44 -11.35 -7.30 -11.11
N GLY A 45 -12.24 -6.81 -10.26
CA GLY A 45 -12.58 -7.43 -8.98
C GLY A 45 -11.48 -7.32 -7.91
N ARG A 46 -10.45 -6.48 -8.12
CA ARG A 46 -9.35 -6.26 -7.18
C ARG A 46 -9.31 -4.82 -6.72
N SER A 47 -9.17 -4.63 -5.41
CA SER A 47 -8.89 -3.33 -4.81
C SER A 47 -7.56 -2.78 -5.35
N VAL A 48 -7.60 -1.54 -5.82
CA VAL A 48 -6.42 -0.79 -6.25
C VAL A 48 -6.26 0.48 -5.42
N TYR A 49 -5.03 0.77 -5.07
CA TYR A 49 -4.63 1.83 -4.15
C TYR A 49 -3.89 2.90 -4.92
N ASP A 50 -4.14 4.15 -4.59
CA ASP A 50 -3.37 5.25 -5.15
C ASP A 50 -2.00 5.38 -4.46
N ARG A 51 -1.26 6.42 -4.86
CA ARG A 51 0.05 6.69 -4.31
C ARG A 51 0.00 7.03 -2.82
N ASP A 52 -1.01 7.77 -2.37
CA ASP A 52 -1.06 8.25 -0.99
C ASP A 52 -1.36 7.09 -0.05
N ALA A 53 -2.26 6.19 -0.43
CA ALA A 53 -2.48 4.93 0.25
C ALA A 53 -1.21 4.06 0.27
N PHE A 54 -0.49 3.96 -0.85
CA PHE A 54 0.79 3.24 -0.89
C PHE A 54 1.83 3.80 0.08
N LEU A 55 2.00 5.13 0.14
CA LEU A 55 2.95 5.76 1.05
C LEU A 55 2.59 5.54 2.52
N ARG A 56 1.29 5.53 2.85
CA ARG A 56 0.82 5.17 4.20
C ARG A 56 1.15 3.73 4.54
N VAL A 57 0.87 2.78 3.64
CA VAL A 57 1.22 1.37 3.85
C VAL A 57 2.73 1.20 4.02
N LEU A 58 3.55 1.88 3.22
CA LEU A 58 5.01 1.85 3.38
C LEU A 58 5.43 2.33 4.77
N SER A 59 4.89 3.48 5.22
CA SER A 59 5.17 3.98 6.57
C SER A 59 4.76 3.00 7.67
N LEU A 60 3.64 2.28 7.53
CA LEU A 60 3.19 1.31 8.50
C LEU A 60 4.10 0.07 8.55
N VAL A 61 4.57 -0.38 7.38
CA VAL A 61 5.53 -1.48 7.29
C VAL A 61 6.82 -1.11 8.03
N ASP A 62 7.37 0.08 7.78
CA ASP A 62 8.59 0.55 8.45
C ASP A 62 8.42 0.63 9.97
N GLN A 63 7.27 1.14 10.44
CA GLN A 63 6.95 1.22 11.88
C GLN A 63 6.86 -0.17 12.52
N HIS A 64 6.25 -1.12 11.83
CA HIS A 64 6.07 -2.48 12.35
C HIS A 64 7.41 -3.25 12.38
N GLU A 65 8.27 -3.06 11.37
CA GLU A 65 9.62 -3.62 11.38
C GLU A 65 10.48 -3.02 12.50
N ALA A 66 10.39 -1.71 12.72
CA ALA A 66 11.08 -1.05 13.84
C ALA A 66 10.58 -1.56 15.21
N ALA A 67 9.28 -1.79 15.34
CA ALA A 67 8.69 -2.34 16.57
C ALA A 67 9.11 -3.80 16.82
N GLU A 68 9.24 -4.62 15.77
CA GLU A 68 9.74 -5.99 15.87
C GLU A 68 11.25 -6.03 16.22
N ALA A 69 12.05 -5.11 15.68
CA ALA A 69 13.48 -5.02 15.96
C ALA A 69 13.81 -4.53 17.39
N ALA A 70 12.87 -3.86 18.05
CA ALA A 70 13.02 -3.34 19.42
C ALA A 70 12.61 -4.35 20.51
N ARG A 71 12.11 -5.54 20.13
CA ARG A 71 11.76 -6.64 21.05
C ARG A 71 12.91 -7.62 21.21
#